data_AF-A0A8C2UST9-F1
#
_entry.id   AF-A0A8C2UST9-F1
#
_cell.length_a   1.000
_cell.length_b   1.000
_cell.length_c   1.000
_cell.angle_alpha   90.00
_cell.angle_beta   90.00
_cell.angle_gamma   90.00
#
_symmetry.space_group_name_H-M   'P 1'
#
loop_
_entity.id
_entity.type
_entity.pdbx_description
1 polymer ?
#
loop_
_entity_poly.entity_id
_entity_poly.type
_entity_poly.pdbx_seq_one_letter_code
_entity_poly.pdbx_strand_id
1 'polypeptide(L)'
;MARSLDAARRFLQRLEARGGREGEALAREFSDIRACSATWRTDDVCSTEVGSLPSNVRKNRYKDVVPYDQTRAILSLLQEEGHGDYINGNFIRGADGSQAYIATQGPLPHTLLDFWRLVWEFEVKVILMACRETENGRKKCERYWPQEQELLQIGPFCITLAKETTLNADIILRVLTVIFQKEFRSVHQLQYMSWPDRGVPSNPDTILTLIEEARRLQGSSPRPLCVHCSAGCGRTGVLCIIDYVRQLLLTQMILPNFSLFDVVLEMRKQRPSVVQTEEQYRFLHHTVAQMFYSALQKTSPQYQNVKENCAPLYDDALSLQTSPALPASPCPPGRVLRSSSLPATQTLAMADAYAVVQKRCARGADLERREGSTAETPLYSQVTPRAQRPGVHTEEAQGTLPSSCPADQSPAGPDAYEDVADGAQTGGLGFNLRIRRPKGPREPPAEWTQV
;
A
#
# COMPACT_ATOMS: atom_id res chain seq x y z
N MET A 1 -11.41 30.84 3.57
CA MET A 1 -11.01 30.44 4.93
C MET A 1 -12.23 30.24 5.85
N ALA A 2 -12.85 31.29 6.40
CA ALA A 2 -13.95 31.17 7.38
C ALA A 2 -14.99 30.06 7.08
N ARG A 3 -15.67 30.10 5.92
CA ARG A 3 -16.74 29.14 5.56
C ARG A 3 -16.33 27.66 5.64
N SER A 4 -15.10 27.32 5.24
CA SER A 4 -14.60 25.92 5.28
C SER A 4 -14.26 25.47 6.70
N LEU A 5 -13.75 26.38 7.52
CA LEU A 5 -13.48 26.13 8.94
C LEU A 5 -14.78 26.07 9.75
N ASP A 6 -15.79 26.88 9.40
CA ASP A 6 -17.12 26.78 9.99
C ASP A 6 -17.81 25.47 9.62
N ALA A 7 -17.62 24.95 8.40
CA ALA A 7 -18.08 23.62 8.01
C ALA A 7 -17.37 22.50 8.79
N ALA A 8 -16.05 22.60 8.98
CA ALA A 8 -15.29 21.70 9.84
C ALA A 8 -15.75 21.75 11.31
N ARG A 9 -16.02 22.94 11.86
CA ARG A 9 -16.59 23.11 13.21
C ARG A 9 -17.98 22.47 13.32
N ARG A 10 -18.84 22.62 12.31
CA ARG A 10 -20.16 21.96 12.26
C ARG A 10 -20.06 20.45 12.19
N PHE A 11 -19.05 19.90 11.51
CA PHE A 11 -18.79 18.45 11.52
C PHE A 11 -18.47 17.96 12.95
N LEU A 12 -17.56 18.65 13.65
CA LEU A 12 -17.22 18.32 15.05
C LEU A 12 -18.44 18.41 15.97
N GLN A 13 -19.22 19.49 15.88
CA GLN A 13 -20.46 19.67 16.67
C GLN A 13 -21.50 18.57 16.40
N ARG A 14 -21.61 18.07 15.16
CA ARG A 14 -22.47 16.92 14.82
C ARG A 14 -21.97 15.61 15.41
N LEU A 15 -20.66 15.46 15.62
CA LEU A 15 -20.06 14.30 16.26
C LEU A 15 -20.26 14.36 17.77
N GLU A 16 -19.90 15.49 18.41
CA GLU A 16 -20.11 15.77 19.84
C GLU A 16 -21.58 15.60 20.26
N ALA A 17 -22.53 16.05 19.43
CA ALA A 17 -23.96 15.90 19.68
C ALA A 17 -24.48 14.43 19.69
N ARG A 18 -23.69 13.46 19.21
CA ARG A 18 -24.01 12.02 19.33
C ARG A 18 -23.70 11.49 20.73
N GLY A 19 -22.74 12.10 21.44
CA GLY A 19 -22.29 11.69 22.77
C GLY A 19 -21.98 10.19 22.84
N GLY A 20 -22.32 9.54 23.97
CA GLY A 20 -22.12 8.11 24.17
C GLY A 20 -22.86 7.17 23.19
N ARG A 21 -23.68 7.69 22.25
CA ARG A 21 -24.31 6.90 21.18
C ARG A 21 -23.54 6.96 19.85
N GLU A 22 -22.40 7.64 19.79
CA GLU A 22 -21.53 7.70 18.61
C GLU A 22 -21.18 6.30 18.09
N GLY A 23 -20.77 5.39 18.99
CA GLY A 23 -20.42 4.01 18.64
C GLY A 23 -21.53 3.27 17.89
N GLU A 24 -22.78 3.34 18.37
CA GLU A 24 -23.95 2.73 17.70
C GLU A 24 -24.30 3.44 16.38
N ALA A 25 -24.23 4.78 16.35
CA ALA A 25 -24.54 5.55 15.15
C ALA A 25 -23.57 5.23 14.01
N LEU A 26 -22.27 5.16 14.31
CA LEU A 26 -21.23 4.78 13.34
C LEU A 26 -21.35 3.32 12.87
N ALA A 27 -21.80 2.41 13.74
CA ALA A 27 -22.09 1.02 13.36
C ALA A 27 -23.27 0.93 12.39
N ARG A 28 -24.34 1.70 12.62
CA ARG A 28 -25.49 1.79 11.70
C ARG A 28 -25.08 2.40 10.36
N GLU A 29 -24.41 3.55 10.37
CA GLU A 29 -23.87 4.18 9.16
C GLU A 29 -22.99 3.22 8.35
N PHE A 30 -22.10 2.45 9.01
CA PHE A 30 -21.28 1.47 8.30
C PHE A 30 -22.08 0.27 7.77
N SER A 31 -23.14 -0.15 8.46
CA SER A 31 -24.08 -1.15 7.97
C SER A 31 -24.80 -0.68 6.72
N ASP A 32 -25.28 0.57 6.70
CA ASP A 32 -25.96 1.19 5.56
C ASP A 32 -25.02 1.35 4.36
N ILE A 33 -23.75 1.76 4.59
CA ILE A 33 -22.70 1.76 3.55
C ILE A 33 -22.54 0.37 2.93
N ARG A 34 -22.53 -0.71 3.73
CA ARG A 34 -22.47 -2.09 3.21
C ARG A 34 -23.72 -2.48 2.44
N ALA A 35 -24.91 -2.08 2.87
CA ALA A 35 -26.17 -2.34 2.17
C ALA A 35 -26.19 -1.68 0.79
N CYS A 36 -25.90 -0.36 0.70
CA CYS A 36 -25.80 0.34 -0.58
C CYS A 36 -24.72 -0.23 -1.50
N SER A 37 -23.59 -0.68 -0.94
CA SER A 37 -22.53 -1.34 -1.72
C SER A 37 -22.95 -2.69 -2.30
N ALA A 38 -23.94 -3.36 -1.69
CA ALA A 38 -24.49 -4.62 -2.18
C ALA A 38 -25.49 -4.38 -3.32
N THR A 39 -26.37 -3.38 -3.21
CA THR A 39 -27.37 -3.06 -4.24
C THR A 39 -26.72 -2.64 -5.57
N TRP A 40 -25.63 -1.87 -5.56
CA TRP A 40 -24.96 -1.50 -6.82
C TRP A 40 -24.37 -2.69 -7.59
N ARG A 41 -24.11 -3.82 -6.92
CA ARG A 41 -23.67 -5.06 -7.57
C ARG A 41 -24.85 -5.88 -8.11
N THR A 42 -26.03 -5.75 -7.53
CA THR A 42 -27.25 -6.41 -8.06
C THR A 42 -27.86 -5.63 -9.21
N ASP A 43 -27.70 -4.31 -9.20
CA ASP A 43 -28.32 -3.37 -10.16
C ASP A 43 -27.39 -3.11 -11.38
N ASP A 44 -26.30 -3.88 -11.51
CA ASP A 44 -25.26 -3.79 -12.55
C ASP A 44 -24.61 -2.40 -12.74
N VAL A 45 -24.63 -1.59 -11.69
CA VAL A 45 -24.03 -0.24 -11.67
C VAL A 45 -22.49 -0.32 -11.59
N CYS A 46 -21.96 -1.44 -11.08
CA CYS A 46 -20.54 -1.68 -10.88
C CYS A 46 -20.15 -3.11 -11.31
N SER A 47 -20.11 -3.34 -12.63
CA SER A 47 -19.71 -4.62 -13.23
C SER A 47 -18.24 -4.98 -12.95
N THR A 48 -17.90 -6.27 -13.01
CA THR A 48 -16.53 -6.79 -12.81
C THR A 48 -16.16 -7.86 -13.85
N GLU A 49 -16.61 -7.69 -15.09
CA GLU A 49 -16.48 -8.66 -16.18
C GLU A 49 -15.02 -8.93 -16.54
N VAL A 50 -14.21 -7.88 -16.74
CA VAL A 50 -12.83 -8.02 -17.24
C VAL A 50 -11.96 -8.74 -16.22
N GLY A 51 -12.15 -8.47 -14.93
CA GLY A 51 -11.43 -9.15 -13.86
C GLY A 51 -11.91 -10.57 -13.58
N SER A 52 -13.08 -10.95 -14.08
CA SER A 52 -13.65 -12.31 -14.01
C SER A 52 -13.32 -13.18 -15.23
N LEU A 53 -12.67 -12.62 -16.28
CA LEU A 53 -12.23 -13.39 -17.44
C LEU A 53 -11.25 -14.52 -17.05
N PRO A 54 -11.32 -15.72 -17.67
CA PRO A 54 -10.44 -16.86 -17.33
C PRO A 54 -8.93 -16.57 -17.40
N SER A 55 -8.51 -15.62 -18.24
CA SER A 55 -7.13 -15.12 -18.33
C SER A 55 -6.71 -14.24 -17.15
N ASN A 56 -7.67 -13.57 -16.50
CA ASN A 56 -7.45 -12.54 -15.49
C ASN A 56 -7.73 -13.02 -14.06
N VAL A 57 -8.56 -14.04 -13.85
CA VAL A 57 -8.89 -14.55 -12.49
C VAL A 57 -7.65 -14.91 -11.67
N ARG A 58 -6.59 -15.44 -12.31
CA ARG A 58 -5.32 -15.78 -11.63
C ARG A 58 -4.54 -14.53 -11.18
N LYS A 59 -4.79 -13.36 -11.78
CA LYS A 59 -4.15 -12.09 -11.40
C LYS A 59 -4.81 -11.45 -10.17
N ASN A 60 -5.92 -11.98 -9.67
CA ASN A 60 -6.60 -11.50 -8.45
C ASN A 60 -6.04 -12.21 -7.20
N ARG A 61 -5.56 -11.45 -6.22
CA ARG A 61 -5.06 -12.00 -4.95
C ARG A 61 -6.18 -12.61 -4.10
N TYR A 62 -7.39 -12.07 -4.22
CA TYR A 62 -8.59 -12.54 -3.53
C TYR A 62 -9.72 -12.66 -4.54
N LYS A 63 -10.44 -13.79 -4.52
CA LYS A 63 -11.49 -14.10 -5.52
C LYS A 63 -12.71 -13.18 -5.42
N ASP A 64 -12.97 -12.65 -4.24
CA ASP A 64 -14.06 -11.73 -3.89
C ASP A 64 -13.69 -10.24 -4.07
N VAL A 65 -12.44 -9.94 -4.45
CA VAL A 65 -11.95 -8.57 -4.68
C VAL A 65 -11.55 -8.42 -6.15
N VAL A 66 -12.51 -8.05 -6.98
CA VAL A 66 -12.34 -7.85 -8.43
C VAL A 66 -12.60 -6.37 -8.74
N PRO A 67 -11.74 -5.66 -9.50
CA PRO A 67 -11.92 -4.25 -9.81
C PRO A 67 -13.17 -4.02 -10.63
N TYR A 68 -13.86 -2.90 -10.41
CA TYR A 68 -14.98 -2.50 -11.27
C TYR A 68 -14.49 -2.07 -12.65
N ASP A 69 -15.18 -2.47 -13.71
CA ASP A 69 -14.74 -2.19 -15.08
C ASP A 69 -14.77 -0.69 -15.42
N GLN A 70 -15.70 0.05 -14.82
CA GLN A 70 -15.94 1.48 -15.06
C GLN A 70 -14.75 2.37 -14.64
N THR A 71 -13.90 1.88 -13.74
CA THR A 71 -12.81 2.66 -13.10
C THR A 71 -11.49 1.92 -13.03
N ARG A 72 -11.38 0.69 -13.57
CA ARG A 72 -10.15 -0.10 -13.51
C ARG A 72 -8.98 0.64 -14.17
N ALA A 73 -7.77 0.39 -13.68
CA ALA A 73 -6.57 0.77 -14.43
C ALA A 73 -6.48 -0.11 -15.68
N ILE A 74 -6.25 0.52 -16.84
CA ILE A 74 -6.12 -0.12 -18.15
C ILE A 74 -4.66 0.06 -18.58
N LEU A 75 -3.92 -1.03 -18.75
CA LEU A 75 -2.50 -0.99 -19.12
C LEU A 75 -2.30 -1.11 -20.63
N SER A 76 -1.77 -0.08 -21.26
CA SER A 76 -1.35 -0.07 -22.68
C SER A 76 0.14 -0.35 -22.86
N LEU A 77 0.96 -0.11 -21.83
CA LEU A 77 2.41 -0.31 -21.91
C LEU A 77 2.74 -1.80 -22.13
N LEU A 78 3.63 -2.09 -23.08
CA LEU A 78 3.99 -3.46 -23.54
C LEU A 78 2.85 -4.27 -24.18
N GLN A 79 1.74 -3.65 -24.59
CA GLN A 79 0.64 -4.38 -25.23
C GLN A 79 1.05 -5.03 -26.57
N GLU A 80 1.91 -4.37 -27.34
CA GLU A 80 2.51 -4.90 -28.59
C GLU A 80 3.40 -6.14 -28.35
N GLU A 81 3.88 -6.33 -27.12
CA GLU A 81 4.67 -7.51 -26.70
C GLU A 81 3.76 -8.65 -26.18
N GLY A 82 2.44 -8.52 -26.34
CA GLY A 82 1.44 -9.51 -25.94
C GLY A 82 0.95 -9.39 -24.49
N HIS A 83 1.35 -8.35 -23.75
CA HIS A 83 0.87 -8.14 -22.39
C HIS A 83 -0.55 -7.56 -22.36
N GLY A 84 -1.49 -8.31 -21.78
CA GLY A 84 -2.87 -7.86 -21.59
C GLY A 84 -3.00 -6.60 -20.73
N ASP A 85 -4.14 -5.93 -20.82
CA ASP A 85 -4.43 -4.63 -20.21
C ASP A 85 -4.82 -4.68 -18.73
N TYR A 86 -4.98 -5.88 -18.18
CA TYR A 86 -5.57 -6.08 -16.87
C TYR A 86 -4.56 -6.06 -15.72
N ILE A 87 -4.90 -5.27 -14.70
CA ILE A 87 -4.37 -5.30 -13.34
C ILE A 87 -5.51 -5.08 -12.33
N ASN A 88 -5.44 -5.72 -11.16
CA ASN A 88 -6.42 -5.54 -10.09
C ASN A 88 -6.18 -4.23 -9.32
N GLY A 89 -6.59 -3.13 -9.94
CA GLY A 89 -6.59 -1.80 -9.34
C GLY A 89 -7.57 -0.87 -10.03
N ASN A 90 -8.03 0.16 -9.33
CA ASN A 90 -8.97 1.16 -9.82
C ASN A 90 -8.45 2.57 -9.57
N PHE A 91 -8.77 3.50 -10.47
CA PHE A 91 -8.65 4.92 -10.21
C PHE A 91 -9.70 5.38 -9.20
N ILE A 92 -9.30 6.28 -8.31
CA ILE A 92 -10.21 7.02 -7.41
C ILE A 92 -9.99 8.51 -7.63
N ARG A 93 -11.09 9.26 -7.69
CA ARG A 93 -11.07 10.71 -7.91
C ARG A 93 -10.61 11.50 -6.69
N GLY A 94 -9.86 12.57 -6.95
CA GLY A 94 -9.43 13.56 -5.98
C GLY A 94 -10.49 14.61 -5.66
N ALA A 95 -10.15 15.53 -4.74
CA ALA A 95 -10.99 16.66 -4.34
C ALA A 95 -11.34 17.62 -5.50
N ASP A 96 -10.51 17.63 -6.55
CA ASP A 96 -10.67 18.39 -7.79
C ASP A 96 -11.34 17.58 -8.93
N GLY A 97 -11.74 16.33 -8.67
CA GLY A 97 -12.32 15.42 -9.65
C GLY A 97 -11.31 14.68 -10.56
N SER A 98 -10.01 15.02 -10.46
CA SER A 98 -8.93 14.36 -11.21
C SER A 98 -8.70 12.91 -10.74
N GLN A 99 -8.00 12.09 -11.52
CA GLN A 99 -7.57 10.74 -11.11
C GLN A 99 -6.40 10.82 -10.11
N ALA A 100 -6.68 11.24 -8.87
CA ALA A 100 -5.67 11.52 -7.87
C ALA A 100 -5.04 10.28 -7.22
N TYR A 101 -5.70 9.11 -7.31
CA TYR A 101 -5.23 7.86 -6.72
C TYR A 101 -5.39 6.67 -7.67
N ILE A 102 -4.49 5.71 -7.57
CA ILE A 102 -4.69 4.33 -8.04
C ILE A 102 -4.71 3.42 -6.81
N ALA A 103 -5.88 2.88 -6.49
CA ALA A 103 -6.06 1.89 -5.42
C ALA A 103 -5.89 0.49 -6.00
N THR A 104 -4.80 -0.20 -5.64
CA THR A 104 -4.43 -1.51 -6.22
C THR A 104 -4.18 -2.56 -5.14
N GLN A 105 -4.20 -3.85 -5.50
CA GLN A 105 -3.80 -4.94 -4.60
C GLN A 105 -2.27 -4.95 -4.39
N GLY A 106 -1.80 -5.60 -3.32
CA GLY A 106 -0.39 -5.95 -3.18
C GLY A 106 -0.01 -7.00 -4.23
N PRO A 107 0.98 -6.75 -5.12
CA PRO A 107 1.26 -7.60 -6.26
C PRO A 107 1.52 -9.06 -5.88
N LEU A 108 1.12 -9.98 -6.77
CA LEU A 108 1.45 -11.40 -6.76
C LEU A 108 2.76 -11.62 -7.55
N PRO A 109 3.44 -12.78 -7.42
CA PRO A 109 4.71 -13.03 -8.12
C PRO A 109 4.59 -12.81 -9.64
N HIS A 110 3.53 -13.35 -10.25
CA HIS A 110 3.21 -13.22 -11.67
C HIS A 110 2.51 -11.90 -12.06
N THR A 111 2.26 -10.97 -11.13
CA THR A 111 1.75 -9.61 -11.43
C THR A 111 2.73 -8.51 -11.03
N LEU A 112 3.97 -8.85 -10.66
CA LEU A 112 5.04 -7.87 -10.39
C LEU A 112 5.31 -6.99 -11.62
N LEU A 113 5.30 -7.58 -12.82
CA LEU A 113 5.45 -6.84 -14.08
C LEU A 113 4.27 -5.90 -14.33
N ASP A 114 3.03 -6.35 -14.13
CA ASP A 114 1.84 -5.51 -14.29
C ASP A 114 1.85 -4.32 -13.31
N PHE A 115 2.36 -4.52 -12.08
CA PHE A 115 2.51 -3.44 -11.10
C PHE A 115 3.54 -2.38 -11.56
N TRP A 116 4.68 -2.79 -12.11
CA TRP A 116 5.66 -1.83 -12.63
C TRP A 116 5.22 -1.19 -13.96
N ARG A 117 4.46 -1.90 -14.81
CA ARG A 117 3.74 -1.30 -15.95
C ARG A 117 2.82 -0.16 -15.49
N LEU A 118 1.97 -0.41 -14.49
CA LEU A 118 1.09 0.60 -13.87
C LEU A 118 1.87 1.81 -13.35
N VAL A 119 2.92 1.58 -12.55
CA VAL A 119 3.73 2.68 -11.97
C VAL A 119 4.41 3.52 -13.05
N TRP A 120 4.90 2.89 -14.12
CA TRP A 120 5.56 3.58 -15.22
C TRP A 120 4.58 4.33 -16.13
N GLU A 121 3.51 3.66 -16.58
CA GLU A 121 2.53 4.20 -17.52
C GLU A 121 1.79 5.42 -16.98
N PHE A 122 1.41 5.40 -15.70
CA PHE A 122 0.74 6.53 -15.05
C PHE A 122 1.69 7.51 -14.36
N GLU A 123 3.00 7.39 -14.60
CA GLU A 123 4.06 8.27 -14.07
C GLU A 123 3.98 8.47 -12.55
N VAL A 124 3.71 7.39 -11.81
CA VAL A 124 3.55 7.41 -10.35
C VAL A 124 4.87 7.80 -9.69
N LYS A 125 4.88 8.90 -8.93
CA LYS A 125 6.05 9.37 -8.17
C LYS A 125 6.10 8.86 -6.73
N VAL A 126 4.95 8.51 -6.16
CA VAL A 126 4.81 8.10 -4.76
C VAL A 126 3.89 6.89 -4.65
N ILE A 127 4.39 5.85 -3.98
CA ILE A 127 3.68 4.62 -3.64
C ILE A 127 3.47 4.59 -2.13
N LEU A 128 2.23 4.37 -1.69
CA LEU A 128 1.84 4.19 -0.30
C LEU A 128 1.48 2.71 -0.05
N MET A 129 2.32 2.02 0.71
CA MET A 129 2.15 0.61 1.08
C MET A 129 1.68 0.48 2.53
N ALA A 130 0.43 0.11 2.74
CA ALA A 130 -0.20 -0.02 4.07
C ALA A 130 -0.25 -1.46 4.59
N CYS A 131 0.75 -2.28 4.27
CA CYS A 131 0.88 -3.65 4.80
C CYS A 131 2.35 -4.09 4.87
N ARG A 132 2.60 -5.17 5.62
CA ARG A 132 3.86 -5.93 5.52
C ARG A 132 3.77 -6.95 4.39
N GLU A 133 4.90 -7.53 4.01
CA GLU A 133 4.91 -8.65 3.06
C GLU A 133 4.18 -9.88 3.61
N THR A 134 4.39 -10.19 4.88
CA THR A 134 3.79 -11.31 5.60
C THR A 134 3.16 -10.82 6.90
N GLU A 135 1.96 -11.30 7.18
CA GLU A 135 1.07 -10.85 8.24
C GLU A 135 0.32 -12.08 8.78
N ASN A 136 0.45 -12.36 10.09
CA ASN A 136 -0.04 -13.58 10.75
C ASN A 136 0.31 -14.87 9.98
N GLY A 137 1.58 -14.98 9.55
CA GLY A 137 2.09 -16.13 8.79
C GLY A 137 1.59 -16.25 7.35
N ARG A 138 0.72 -15.35 6.87
CA ARG A 138 0.19 -15.36 5.49
C ARG A 138 0.87 -14.27 4.64
N LYS A 139 1.31 -14.63 3.44
CA LYS A 139 1.88 -13.67 2.47
C LYS A 139 0.77 -12.75 1.94
N LYS A 140 0.98 -11.44 2.05
CA LYS A 140 0.02 -10.37 1.73
C LYS A 140 0.39 -9.55 0.51
N CYS A 141 1.68 -9.43 0.23
CA CYS A 141 2.24 -8.63 -0.84
C CYS A 141 3.60 -9.23 -1.22
N GLU A 142 3.90 -9.35 -2.51
CA GLU A 142 5.28 -9.59 -2.93
C GLU A 142 6.14 -8.34 -2.77
N ARG A 143 7.42 -8.58 -2.52
CA ARG A 143 8.44 -7.54 -2.54
C ARG A 143 8.68 -7.11 -3.98
N TYR A 144 8.26 -5.89 -4.32
CA TYR A 144 8.45 -5.29 -5.64
C TYR A 144 9.61 -4.27 -5.67
N TRP A 145 10.29 -4.06 -4.55
CA TRP A 145 11.44 -3.16 -4.40
C TRP A 145 12.71 -3.93 -4.02
N PRO A 146 13.90 -3.53 -4.50
CA PRO A 146 15.18 -4.12 -4.09
C PRO A 146 15.57 -3.78 -2.64
N GLN A 147 16.38 -4.64 -2.04
CA GLN A 147 17.17 -4.38 -0.85
C GLN A 147 18.44 -3.58 -1.18
N GLU A 148 19.21 -3.19 -0.17
CA GLU A 148 20.50 -2.51 -0.38
C GLU A 148 21.47 -3.42 -1.16
N GLN A 149 22.16 -2.84 -2.15
CA GLN A 149 23.06 -3.54 -3.10
C GLN A 149 22.38 -4.59 -4.02
N GLU A 150 21.05 -4.77 -3.95
CA GLU A 150 20.31 -5.63 -4.87
C GLU A 150 19.90 -4.88 -6.15
N LEU A 151 20.02 -5.57 -7.30
CA LEU A 151 19.44 -5.14 -8.58
C LEU A 151 18.19 -5.98 -8.84
N LEU A 152 17.00 -5.39 -8.73
CA LEU A 152 15.75 -6.11 -8.96
C LEU A 152 15.29 -5.94 -10.41
N GLN A 153 15.42 -7.01 -11.20
CA GLN A 153 14.94 -7.05 -12.58
C GLN A 153 13.53 -7.67 -12.65
N ILE A 154 12.57 -6.93 -13.20
CA ILE A 154 11.19 -7.38 -13.40
C ILE A 154 10.79 -7.11 -14.85
N GLY A 155 10.86 -8.14 -15.69
CA GLY A 155 10.68 -7.99 -17.14
C GLY A 155 11.70 -6.98 -17.71
N PRO A 156 11.27 -5.95 -18.47
CA PRO A 156 12.17 -4.91 -18.97
C PRO A 156 12.50 -3.82 -17.93
N PHE A 157 11.90 -3.84 -16.74
CA PHE A 157 12.18 -2.87 -15.67
C PHE A 157 13.37 -3.32 -14.82
N CYS A 158 14.29 -2.39 -14.60
CA CYS A 158 15.44 -2.56 -13.73
C CYS A 158 15.32 -1.57 -12.56
N ILE A 159 15.18 -2.07 -11.32
CA ILE A 159 14.94 -1.25 -10.13
C ILE A 159 16.13 -1.34 -9.17
N THR A 160 16.61 -0.19 -8.69
CA THR A 160 17.64 -0.09 -7.64
C THR A 160 17.15 0.72 -6.43
N LEU A 161 17.66 0.40 -5.24
CA LEU A 161 17.44 1.17 -4.03
C LEU A 161 18.49 2.28 -3.94
N ALA A 162 18.09 3.53 -4.13
CA ALA A 162 19.00 4.67 -4.00
C ALA A 162 19.17 5.12 -2.54
N LYS A 163 18.12 4.96 -1.71
CA LYS A 163 18.16 5.26 -0.27
C LYS A 163 17.00 4.57 0.46
N GLU A 164 17.25 4.01 1.63
CA GLU A 164 16.22 3.68 2.62
C GLU A 164 16.37 4.60 3.86
N THR A 165 15.26 4.97 4.49
CA THR A 165 15.24 5.82 5.69
C THR A 165 14.02 5.53 6.54
N THR A 166 14.23 5.10 7.78
CA THR A 166 13.21 5.03 8.82
C THR A 166 12.85 6.46 9.26
N LEU A 167 11.66 6.94 8.92
CA LEU A 167 11.22 8.30 9.25
C LEU A 167 10.78 8.41 10.72
N ASN A 168 10.15 7.35 11.22
CA ASN A 168 9.78 7.14 12.62
C ASN A 168 9.61 5.61 12.84
N ALA A 169 9.17 5.19 14.03
CA ALA A 169 9.01 3.77 14.36
C ALA A 169 8.04 3.00 13.42
N ASP A 170 7.14 3.70 12.72
CA ASP A 170 6.04 3.12 11.96
C ASP A 170 6.20 3.24 10.43
N ILE A 171 7.13 4.07 9.95
CA ILE A 171 7.22 4.46 8.53
C ILE A 171 8.64 4.31 7.99
N ILE A 172 8.78 3.52 6.92
CA ILE A 172 10.00 3.42 6.11
C ILE A 172 9.77 4.16 4.79
N LEU A 173 10.69 5.06 4.43
CA LEU A 173 10.78 5.70 3.13
C LEU A 173 11.90 5.04 2.32
N ARG A 174 11.59 4.59 1.10
CA ARG A 174 12.56 4.17 0.08
C ARG A 174 12.53 5.11 -1.10
N VAL A 175 13.71 5.48 -1.58
CA VAL A 175 13.91 6.17 -2.86
C VAL A 175 14.39 5.12 -3.85
N LEU A 176 13.55 4.80 -4.83
CA LEU A 176 13.81 3.78 -5.85
C LEU A 176 14.17 4.48 -7.17
N THR A 177 15.21 4.01 -7.85
CA THR A 177 15.48 4.39 -9.23
C THR A 177 14.97 3.26 -10.13
N VAL A 178 14.07 3.60 -11.04
CA VAL A 178 13.44 2.68 -11.99
C VAL A 178 13.96 3.02 -13.38
N ILE A 179 14.51 2.03 -14.08
CA ILE A 179 15.07 2.17 -15.42
C ILE A 179 14.24 1.31 -16.39
N PHE A 180 13.82 1.92 -17.50
CA PHE A 180 13.10 1.26 -18.58
C PHE A 180 13.40 1.98 -19.90
N GLN A 181 13.71 1.23 -20.96
CA GLN A 181 14.02 1.77 -22.30
C GLN A 181 15.03 2.95 -22.32
N LYS A 182 16.04 2.92 -21.43
CA LYS A 182 17.06 3.97 -21.19
C LYS A 182 16.57 5.26 -20.53
N GLU A 183 15.28 5.40 -20.25
CA GLU A 183 14.80 6.40 -19.30
C GLU A 183 15.02 5.93 -17.87
N PHE A 184 15.22 6.89 -16.95
CA PHE A 184 15.30 6.66 -15.51
C PHE A 184 14.28 7.55 -14.80
N ARG A 185 13.59 7.01 -13.79
CA ARG A 185 12.60 7.73 -12.97
C ARG A 185 12.84 7.44 -11.49
N SER A 186 12.73 8.47 -10.65
CA SER A 186 12.76 8.33 -9.19
C SER A 186 11.34 8.11 -8.68
N VAL A 187 11.13 7.02 -7.94
CA VAL A 187 9.85 6.64 -7.33
C VAL A 187 10.06 6.49 -5.83
N HIS A 188 9.25 7.19 -5.04
CA HIS A 188 9.29 7.11 -3.60
C HIS A 188 8.29 6.06 -3.11
N GLN A 189 8.72 5.10 -2.29
CA GLN A 189 7.84 4.18 -1.60
C GLN A 189 7.81 4.52 -0.12
N LEU A 190 6.62 4.81 0.41
CA LEU A 190 6.35 4.95 1.84
C LEU A 190 5.64 3.69 2.32
N GLN A 191 6.29 2.91 3.18
CA GLN A 191 5.71 1.71 3.78
C GLN A 191 5.36 1.96 5.24
N TYR A 192 4.09 1.73 5.57
CA TYR A 192 3.58 1.80 6.94
C TYR A 192 3.62 0.40 7.59
N MET A 193 4.46 0.25 8.61
CA MET A 193 4.85 -1.02 9.20
C MET A 193 3.93 -1.49 10.34
N SER A 194 3.30 -0.54 11.04
CA SER A 194 2.58 -0.77 12.30
C SER A 194 1.06 -0.85 12.15
N TRP A 195 0.53 -1.15 10.95
CA TRP A 195 -0.91 -1.36 10.79
C TRP A 195 -1.24 -2.81 11.17
N PRO A 196 -2.02 -3.06 12.24
CA PRO A 196 -2.33 -4.41 12.67
C PRO A 196 -3.24 -5.12 11.67
N ASP A 197 -3.03 -6.42 11.48
CA ASP A 197 -3.78 -7.26 10.54
C ASP A 197 -5.30 -7.31 10.84
N ARG A 198 -5.67 -7.09 12.10
CA ARG A 198 -7.04 -6.90 12.61
C ARG A 198 -7.06 -5.58 13.39
N GLY A 199 -7.98 -4.68 13.06
CA GLY A 199 -8.05 -3.36 13.67
C GLY A 199 -7.37 -2.23 12.88
N VAL A 200 -6.91 -1.23 13.65
CA VAL A 200 -6.49 0.09 13.18
C VAL A 200 -5.22 0.53 13.93
N PRO A 201 -4.44 1.50 13.41
CA PRO A 201 -3.32 2.09 14.14
C PRO A 201 -3.79 2.69 15.48
N SER A 202 -2.99 2.52 16.53
CA SER A 202 -3.29 3.07 17.86
C SER A 202 -3.15 4.60 17.93
N ASN A 203 -2.35 5.19 17.05
CA ASN A 203 -2.16 6.63 16.94
C ASN A 203 -2.51 7.10 15.52
N PRO A 204 -3.47 8.04 15.33
CA PRO A 204 -3.77 8.60 14.01
C PRO A 204 -2.70 9.56 13.47
N ASP A 205 -1.87 10.19 14.33
CA ASP A 205 -0.85 11.15 13.89
C ASP A 205 0.23 10.52 12.99
N THR A 206 0.48 9.22 13.12
CA THR A 206 1.42 8.49 12.27
C THR A 206 0.87 8.34 10.84
N ILE A 207 -0.44 8.15 10.69
CA ILE A 207 -1.13 8.13 9.39
C ILE A 207 -1.20 9.53 8.78
N LEU A 208 -1.42 10.56 9.59
CA LEU A 208 -1.27 11.95 9.13
C LEU A 208 0.16 12.19 8.62
N THR A 209 1.17 11.89 9.42
CA THR A 209 2.61 12.01 9.05
C THR A 209 2.93 11.30 7.72
N LEU A 210 2.43 10.08 7.52
CA LEU A 210 2.58 9.32 6.27
C LEU A 210 2.02 10.08 5.06
N ILE A 211 0.82 10.66 5.20
CA ILE A 211 0.14 11.42 4.15
C ILE A 211 0.81 12.77 3.89
N GLU A 212 1.28 13.46 4.94
CA GLU A 212 2.01 14.72 4.79
C GLU A 212 3.32 14.52 4.03
N GLU A 213 4.07 13.47 4.35
CA GLU A 213 5.30 13.12 3.64
C GLU A 213 5.02 12.68 2.19
N ALA A 214 3.98 11.86 1.97
CA ALA A 214 3.56 11.47 0.62
C ALA A 214 3.24 12.68 -0.26
N ARG A 215 2.53 13.67 0.29
CA ARG A 215 2.22 14.92 -0.42
C ARG A 215 3.42 15.84 -0.58
N ARG A 216 4.36 15.87 0.38
CA ARG A 216 5.64 16.58 0.25
C ARG A 216 6.48 16.01 -0.90
N LEU A 217 6.55 14.70 -1.04
CA LEU A 217 7.29 14.00 -2.10
C LEU A 217 6.60 14.08 -3.47
N GLN A 218 5.26 14.10 -3.49
CA GLN A 218 4.47 14.32 -4.71
C GLN A 218 4.66 15.74 -5.27
N GLY A 219 4.78 16.74 -4.39
CA GLY A 219 4.87 18.15 -4.77
C GLY A 219 3.66 18.61 -5.58
N SER A 220 3.88 19.42 -6.62
CA SER A 220 2.86 19.91 -7.55
C SER A 220 2.49 18.92 -8.67
N SER A 221 2.92 17.65 -8.57
CA SER A 221 2.72 16.66 -9.61
C SER A 221 1.23 16.23 -9.73
N PRO A 222 0.60 16.33 -10.92
CA PRO A 222 -0.79 15.93 -11.13
C PRO A 222 -0.99 14.42 -11.30
N ARG A 223 0.10 13.64 -11.25
CA ARG A 223 0.07 12.17 -11.40
C ARG A 223 -0.57 11.49 -10.17
N PRO A 224 -1.23 10.34 -10.32
CA PRO A 224 -1.85 9.65 -9.19
C PRO A 224 -0.84 9.21 -8.13
N LEU A 225 -1.27 9.20 -6.86
CA LEU A 225 -0.64 8.40 -5.81
C LEU A 225 -1.03 6.93 -6.02
N CYS A 226 -0.06 6.01 -6.09
CA CYS A 226 -0.37 4.58 -6.04
C CYS A 226 -0.53 4.17 -4.57
N VAL A 227 -1.68 3.62 -4.19
CA VAL A 227 -1.99 3.26 -2.81
C VAL A 227 -2.41 1.80 -2.77
N HIS A 228 -1.75 0.98 -1.95
CA HIS A 228 -2.09 -0.42 -1.80
C HIS A 228 -1.92 -0.93 -0.38
N CYS A 229 -2.49 -2.10 -0.14
CA CYS A 229 -2.20 -2.93 1.04
C CYS A 229 -2.08 -4.36 0.51
N SER A 230 -2.78 -5.33 1.11
CA SER A 230 -2.94 -6.66 0.50
C SER A 230 -4.05 -6.69 -0.56
N ALA A 231 -5.29 -6.36 -0.19
CA ALA A 231 -6.44 -6.39 -1.11
C ALA A 231 -6.64 -5.10 -1.91
N GLY A 232 -6.04 -3.98 -1.49
CA GLY A 232 -6.32 -2.67 -2.10
C GLY A 232 -7.69 -2.09 -1.73
N CYS A 233 -8.21 -2.43 -0.54
CA CYS A 233 -9.58 -2.11 -0.12
C CYS A 233 -9.61 -1.31 1.20
N GLY A 234 -9.46 -1.97 2.36
CA GLY A 234 -9.69 -1.35 3.67
C GLY A 234 -8.68 -0.26 4.01
N ARG A 235 -7.45 -0.67 4.33
CA ARG A 235 -6.33 0.23 4.69
C ARG A 235 -6.03 1.25 3.59
N THR A 236 -6.04 0.81 2.33
CA THR A 236 -5.94 1.66 1.13
C THR A 236 -7.01 2.74 1.09
N GLY A 237 -8.27 2.36 1.29
CA GLY A 237 -9.41 3.28 1.32
C GLY A 237 -9.30 4.31 2.44
N VAL A 238 -8.89 3.90 3.64
CA VAL A 238 -8.66 4.83 4.76
C VAL A 238 -7.58 5.86 4.40
N LEU A 239 -6.45 5.46 3.82
CA LEU A 239 -5.41 6.40 3.37
C LEU A 239 -5.93 7.36 2.30
N CYS A 240 -6.62 6.86 1.27
CA CYS A 240 -7.19 7.69 0.21
C CYS A 240 -8.20 8.72 0.76
N ILE A 241 -9.06 8.33 1.70
CA ILE A 241 -10.07 9.25 2.26
C ILE A 241 -9.44 10.29 3.19
N ILE A 242 -8.50 9.90 4.07
CA ILE A 242 -7.84 10.88 4.96
C ILE A 242 -7.10 11.92 4.13
N ASP A 243 -6.38 11.51 3.09
CA ASP A 243 -5.74 12.47 2.19
C ASP A 243 -6.76 13.30 1.41
N TYR A 244 -7.82 12.72 0.85
CA TYR A 244 -8.88 13.45 0.15
C TYR A 244 -9.51 14.54 1.01
N VAL A 245 -9.85 14.22 2.27
CA VAL A 245 -10.41 15.18 3.23
C VAL A 245 -9.36 16.22 3.63
N ARG A 246 -8.08 15.84 3.75
CA ARG A 246 -6.97 16.78 3.97
C ARG A 246 -6.81 17.74 2.79
N GLN A 247 -6.95 17.27 1.54
CA GLN A 247 -6.93 18.15 0.37
C GLN A 247 -8.09 19.15 0.41
N LEU A 248 -9.33 18.69 0.64
CA LEU A 248 -10.49 19.59 0.79
C LEU A 248 -10.29 20.62 1.91
N LEU A 249 -9.69 20.23 3.03
CA LEU A 249 -9.40 21.13 4.15
C LEU A 249 -8.35 22.19 3.76
N LEU A 250 -7.28 21.80 3.09
CA LEU A 250 -6.22 22.72 2.65
C LEU A 250 -6.70 23.66 1.54
N THR A 251 -7.43 23.16 0.54
CA THR A 251 -8.01 23.96 -0.55
C THR A 251 -9.24 24.78 -0.14
N GLN A 252 -9.68 24.68 1.12
CA GLN A 252 -10.83 25.40 1.68
C GLN A 252 -12.18 25.02 1.03
N MET A 253 -12.30 23.76 0.61
CA MET A 253 -13.45 23.19 -0.10
C MET A 253 -14.32 22.26 0.77
N ILE A 254 -14.17 22.28 2.10
CA ILE A 254 -15.10 21.56 2.99
C ILE A 254 -16.48 22.23 2.94
N LEU A 255 -17.47 21.52 2.37
CA LEU A 255 -18.83 22.02 2.21
C LEU A 255 -19.61 21.98 3.55
N PRO A 256 -20.61 22.86 3.77
CA PRO A 256 -21.38 22.90 5.02
C PRO A 256 -22.09 21.58 5.39
N ASN A 257 -22.46 20.80 4.36
CA ASN A 257 -23.06 19.48 4.45
C ASN A 257 -22.04 18.33 4.32
N PHE A 258 -20.73 18.59 4.52
CA PHE A 258 -19.69 17.58 4.46
C PHE A 258 -20.02 16.36 5.35
N SER A 259 -19.92 15.19 4.74
CA SER A 259 -20.42 13.92 5.25
C SER A 259 -19.41 12.83 4.88
N LEU A 260 -18.82 12.21 5.90
CA LEU A 260 -17.83 11.16 5.71
C LEU A 260 -18.47 9.85 5.22
N PHE A 261 -19.77 9.66 5.50
CA PHE A 261 -20.61 8.61 4.91
C PHE A 261 -20.62 8.74 3.38
N ASP A 262 -20.96 9.92 2.85
CA ASP A 262 -21.04 10.14 1.40
C ASP A 262 -19.67 9.99 0.72
N VAL A 263 -18.59 10.45 1.37
CA VAL A 263 -17.21 10.28 0.84
C VAL A 263 -16.83 8.79 0.75
N VAL A 264 -17.12 7.98 1.77
CA VAL A 264 -16.90 6.52 1.70
C VAL A 264 -17.77 5.90 0.60
N LEU A 265 -19.03 6.32 0.50
CA LEU A 265 -19.99 5.83 -0.48
C LEU A 265 -19.50 6.09 -1.92
N GLU A 266 -19.10 7.31 -2.24
CA GLU A 266 -18.58 7.67 -3.57
C GLU A 266 -17.23 6.97 -3.88
N MET A 267 -16.34 6.77 -2.90
CA MET A 267 -15.12 5.98 -3.15
C MET A 267 -15.42 4.48 -3.33
N ARG A 268 -16.46 3.95 -2.66
CA ARG A 268 -16.93 2.56 -2.83
C ARG A 268 -17.61 2.25 -4.16
N LYS A 269 -18.03 3.28 -4.93
CA LYS A 269 -18.41 3.14 -6.35
C LYS A 269 -17.20 3.03 -7.27
N GLN A 270 -16.02 3.46 -6.81
CA GLN A 270 -14.80 3.54 -7.63
C GLN A 270 -13.83 2.39 -7.35
N ARG A 271 -13.73 1.91 -6.11
CA ARG A 271 -12.97 0.70 -5.74
C ARG A 271 -13.82 -0.16 -4.80
N PRO A 272 -13.99 -1.47 -5.04
CA PRO A 272 -14.79 -2.34 -4.18
C PRO A 272 -14.30 -2.33 -2.74
N SER A 273 -15.24 -2.29 -1.80
CA SER A 273 -15.00 -2.48 -0.37
C SER A 273 -13.96 -1.53 0.25
N VAL A 274 -13.81 -0.31 -0.29
CA VAL A 274 -13.10 0.80 0.38
C VAL A 274 -13.60 0.96 1.82
N VAL A 275 -12.68 0.98 2.80
CA VAL A 275 -12.97 0.85 4.24
C VAL A 275 -13.73 -0.46 4.54
N GLN A 276 -13.01 -1.51 4.94
CA GLN A 276 -13.56 -2.88 5.02
C GLN A 276 -14.28 -3.20 6.33
N THR A 277 -13.90 -2.56 7.44
CA THR A 277 -14.45 -2.83 8.78
C THR A 277 -15.03 -1.58 9.44
N GLU A 278 -15.94 -1.81 10.40
CA GLU A 278 -16.52 -0.76 11.24
C GLU A 278 -15.45 -0.02 12.06
N GLU A 279 -14.44 -0.75 12.55
CA GLU A 279 -13.27 -0.18 13.24
C GLU A 279 -12.50 0.79 12.33
N GLN A 280 -12.28 0.44 11.06
CA GLN A 280 -11.66 1.34 10.08
C GLN A 280 -12.51 2.58 9.81
N TYR A 281 -13.85 2.46 9.84
CA TYR A 281 -14.76 3.58 9.70
C TYR A 281 -14.77 4.50 10.93
N ARG A 282 -14.74 3.94 12.15
CA ARG A 282 -14.56 4.71 13.40
C ARG A 282 -13.23 5.44 13.43
N PHE A 283 -12.13 4.75 13.11
CA PHE A 283 -10.80 5.36 13.02
C PHE A 283 -10.71 6.49 11.98
N LEU A 284 -11.45 6.36 10.87
CA LEU A 284 -11.55 7.40 9.86
C LEU A 284 -12.26 8.66 10.40
N HIS A 285 -13.40 8.50 11.09
CA HIS A 285 -14.08 9.61 11.78
C HIS A 285 -13.18 10.28 12.82
N HIS A 286 -12.53 9.49 13.68
CA HIS A 286 -11.58 9.97 14.68
C HIS A 286 -10.43 10.79 14.06
N THR A 287 -9.77 10.26 13.02
CA THR A 287 -8.65 10.93 12.36
C THR A 287 -9.09 12.24 11.66
N VAL A 288 -10.26 12.25 11.02
CA VAL A 288 -10.83 13.47 10.42
C VAL A 288 -11.19 14.51 11.47
N ALA A 289 -11.77 14.09 12.61
CA ALA A 289 -12.07 14.98 13.72
C ALA A 289 -10.79 15.63 14.31
N GLN A 290 -9.75 14.84 14.56
CA GLN A 290 -8.44 15.33 15.02
C GLN A 290 -7.80 16.32 14.05
N MET A 291 -7.88 16.05 12.74
CA MET A 291 -7.39 16.94 11.69
C MET A 291 -8.13 18.29 11.67
N PHE A 292 -9.47 18.27 11.78
CA PHE A 292 -10.29 19.49 11.84
C PHE A 292 -10.05 20.29 13.12
N TYR A 293 -9.94 19.61 14.27
CA TYR A 293 -9.65 20.25 15.56
C TYR A 293 -8.29 20.96 15.54
N SER A 294 -7.27 20.31 15.01
CA SER A 294 -5.92 20.87 14.84
C SER A 294 -5.90 22.09 13.90
N ALA A 295 -6.69 22.08 12.83
CA ALA A 295 -6.81 23.22 11.91
C ALA A 295 -7.53 24.42 12.54
N LEU A 296 -8.57 24.18 13.36
CA LEU A 296 -9.27 25.22 14.11
C LEU A 296 -8.37 25.85 15.18
N GLN A 297 -7.58 25.07 15.91
CA GLN A 297 -6.61 25.60 16.88
C GLN A 297 -5.53 26.47 16.20
N LYS A 298 -4.95 26.01 15.09
CA LYS A 298 -3.92 26.76 14.33
C LYS A 298 -4.42 28.10 13.76
N THR A 299 -5.73 28.28 13.63
CA THR A 299 -6.35 29.49 13.06
C THR A 299 -6.99 30.41 14.11
N SER A 300 -6.84 30.12 15.41
CA SER A 300 -7.36 30.94 16.50
C SER A 300 -6.48 30.88 17.76
N PRO A 301 -5.58 31.85 17.99
CA PRO A 301 -4.71 31.86 19.18
C PRO A 301 -5.46 32.00 20.52
N GLN A 302 -6.77 32.28 20.50
CA GLN A 302 -7.63 32.29 21.69
C GLN A 302 -8.07 30.90 22.18
N TYR A 303 -7.71 29.81 21.50
CA TYR A 303 -8.07 28.43 21.91
C TYR A 303 -7.18 27.81 23.00
N GLN A 304 -6.35 28.59 23.69
CA GLN A 304 -5.54 28.09 24.83
C GLN A 304 -6.39 27.66 26.04
N ASN A 305 -7.63 28.16 26.18
CA ASN A 305 -8.47 27.95 27.37
C ASN A 305 -9.47 26.79 27.28
N VAL A 306 -9.37 25.90 26.26
CA VAL A 306 -10.18 24.65 26.19
C VAL A 306 -9.36 23.42 26.60
N LYS A 307 -8.23 23.63 27.29
CA LYS A 307 -7.41 22.55 27.86
C LYS A 307 -7.78 22.14 29.29
N GLU A 308 -8.66 22.86 29.98
CA GLU A 308 -8.91 22.65 31.42
C GLU A 308 -10.18 21.85 31.76
N ASN A 309 -11.07 21.50 30.81
CA ASN A 309 -12.28 20.73 31.12
C ASN A 309 -12.74 19.71 30.07
N CYS A 310 -11.99 19.50 28.98
CA CYS A 310 -12.22 18.35 28.09
C CYS A 310 -11.19 17.27 28.41
N ALA A 311 -11.65 16.18 29.05
CA ALA A 311 -10.94 14.91 28.98
C ALA A 311 -10.72 14.53 27.50
N PRO A 312 -9.65 13.81 27.14
CA PRO A 312 -9.47 13.35 25.76
C PRO A 312 -10.70 12.55 25.34
N LEU A 313 -11.42 13.02 24.31
CA LEU A 313 -12.65 12.38 23.81
C LEU A 313 -12.42 10.97 23.25
N TYR A 314 -11.16 10.52 23.23
CA TYR A 314 -10.71 9.23 22.74
C TYR A 314 -9.54 8.73 23.61
N ASP A 315 -9.86 8.22 24.81
CA ASP A 315 -8.98 7.31 25.58
C ASP A 315 -9.06 5.86 25.02
N ASP A 316 -10.02 5.64 24.11
CA ASP A 316 -10.53 4.35 23.67
C ASP A 316 -9.84 3.73 22.43
N ALA A 317 -8.72 4.30 21.96
CA ALA A 317 -7.92 3.64 20.91
C ALA A 317 -7.42 2.25 21.33
N LEU A 318 -7.31 2.00 22.65
CA LEU A 318 -7.02 0.71 23.24
C LEU A 318 -8.26 -0.19 23.40
N SER A 319 -9.46 0.36 23.60
CA SER A 319 -10.68 -0.44 23.80
C SER A 319 -11.26 -1.03 22.52
N LEU A 320 -10.88 -0.48 21.35
CA LEU A 320 -11.14 -1.07 20.04
C LEU A 320 -10.47 -2.45 19.83
N GLN A 321 -9.60 -2.91 20.74
CA GLN A 321 -9.03 -4.25 20.71
C GLN A 321 -9.85 -5.24 21.56
N THR A 322 -11.00 -5.69 21.05
CA THR A 322 -11.81 -6.71 21.75
C THR A 322 -11.20 -8.11 21.58
N SER A 323 -10.63 -8.66 22.66
CA SER A 323 -10.30 -10.09 22.77
C SER A 323 -11.06 -10.70 23.96
N PRO A 324 -11.70 -11.87 23.83
CA PRO A 324 -12.46 -12.48 24.91
C PRO A 324 -11.53 -13.08 25.97
N ALA A 325 -11.58 -12.55 27.19
CA ALA A 325 -10.84 -13.10 28.32
C ALA A 325 -11.54 -14.37 28.85
N LEU A 326 -10.79 -15.48 28.96
CA LEU A 326 -11.22 -16.67 29.68
C LEU A 326 -11.05 -16.49 31.20
N PRO A 327 -11.90 -17.06 32.06
CA PRO A 327 -11.80 -16.88 33.51
C PRO A 327 -10.59 -17.60 34.10
N ALA A 328 -9.78 -16.90 34.90
CA ALA A 328 -8.66 -17.51 35.62
C ALA A 328 -9.12 -18.19 36.91
N SER A 329 -8.75 -19.46 37.09
CA SER A 329 -8.92 -20.21 38.34
C SER A 329 -7.75 -19.94 39.33
N PRO A 330 -8.00 -19.83 40.64
CA PRO A 330 -6.98 -19.45 41.62
C PRO A 330 -6.10 -20.62 42.08
N CYS A 331 -4.85 -20.33 42.47
CA CYS A 331 -3.93 -21.27 43.11
C CYS A 331 -3.26 -20.62 44.37
N PRO A 332 -2.93 -21.38 45.43
CA PRO A 332 -2.70 -20.84 46.77
C PRO A 332 -1.22 -20.48 47.09
N PRO A 333 -0.94 -19.79 48.23
CA PRO A 333 0.33 -19.10 48.45
C PRO A 333 1.36 -19.84 49.32
N GLY A 334 2.65 -19.51 49.12
CA GLY A 334 3.63 -19.42 50.20
C GLY A 334 5.04 -19.98 49.96
N ARG A 335 6.06 -19.10 49.93
CA ARG A 335 7.11 -19.07 51.00
C ARG A 335 8.03 -17.83 50.97
N VAL A 336 8.60 -17.57 52.15
CA VAL A 336 9.23 -16.34 52.67
C VAL A 336 10.68 -16.09 52.18
N LEU A 337 11.06 -14.80 52.18
CA LEU A 337 12.37 -14.20 51.86
C LEU A 337 13.45 -14.30 52.97
N ARG A 338 14.74 -14.22 52.58
CA ARG A 338 15.87 -13.50 53.24
C ARG A 338 16.80 -13.02 52.09
N SER A 339 17.09 -11.73 51.87
CA SER A 339 17.94 -10.77 52.62
C SER A 339 19.41 -11.25 52.75
N SER A 340 20.47 -10.45 52.53
CA SER A 340 20.60 -8.97 52.61
C SER A 340 21.83 -8.36 51.87
N SER A 341 21.88 -7.02 51.84
CA SER A 341 23.04 -6.09 51.93
C SER A 341 24.00 -5.81 50.73
N LEU A 342 24.24 -4.50 50.53
CA LEU A 342 25.26 -3.83 49.67
C LEU A 342 26.63 -3.73 50.40
N PRO A 343 27.74 -3.25 49.77
CA PRO A 343 27.98 -1.80 49.58
C PRO A 343 28.66 -1.42 48.24
N ALA A 344 28.83 -0.12 48.00
CA ALA A 344 29.50 0.47 46.82
C ALA A 344 30.77 1.25 47.22
N THR A 345 31.76 1.39 46.31
CA THR A 345 32.58 2.63 46.09
C THR A 345 33.64 2.51 44.98
N GLN A 346 33.75 3.55 44.14
CA GLN A 346 34.98 4.12 43.51
C GLN A 346 35.75 3.22 42.49
N THR A 347 36.58 3.70 41.54
CA THR A 347 37.15 5.05 41.26
C THR A 347 37.48 5.18 39.76
N LEU A 348 37.51 6.39 39.17
CA LEU A 348 38.13 6.68 37.86
C LEU A 348 38.61 8.14 37.79
N ALA A 349 39.90 8.37 37.48
CA ALA A 349 40.50 9.70 37.31
C ALA A 349 41.84 9.66 36.54
N MET A 350 42.20 10.79 35.90
CA MET A 350 43.44 11.12 35.14
C MET A 350 43.56 10.42 33.75
N ALA A 351 43.56 11.14 32.61
CA ALA A 351 44.55 12.08 32.02
C ALA A 351 45.73 11.32 31.32
N ASP A 352 46.28 11.74 30.17
CA ASP A 352 46.37 13.08 29.57
C ASP A 352 46.72 13.09 28.04
N ALA A 353 46.71 14.29 27.44
CA ALA A 353 47.55 14.80 26.32
C ALA A 353 47.36 14.47 24.80
N TYR A 354 46.85 15.49 24.08
CA TYR A 354 47.35 16.16 22.85
C TYR A 354 47.82 15.44 21.56
N ALA A 355 47.21 15.84 20.43
CA ALA A 355 47.93 16.45 19.29
C ALA A 355 47.00 17.29 18.38
N VAL A 356 47.36 18.55 18.12
CA VAL A 356 46.75 19.41 17.08
C VAL A 356 47.89 20.04 16.28
N VAL A 357 47.80 20.00 14.94
CA VAL A 357 48.73 20.72 14.05
C VAL A 357 47.96 21.64 13.12
N GLN A 358 48.07 22.94 13.35
CA GLN A 358 47.86 23.97 12.33
C GLN A 358 49.19 24.33 11.69
N LYS A 359 49.18 24.74 10.41
CA LYS A 359 50.28 25.52 9.81
C LYS A 359 49.69 26.75 9.12
N ARG A 360 50.22 27.93 9.45
CA ARG A 360 49.69 29.24 9.01
C ARG A 360 50.39 29.79 7.75
N CYS A 361 49.71 30.77 7.14
CA CYS A 361 50.04 31.56 5.96
C CYS A 361 51.39 32.31 6.00
N ALA A 362 51.83 32.87 4.86
CA ALA A 362 51.68 34.31 4.57
C ALA A 362 52.28 34.79 3.22
N ARG A 363 51.78 35.97 2.77
CA ARG A 363 52.25 36.86 1.67
C ARG A 363 51.87 36.42 0.23
N GLY A 364 51.45 37.33 -0.67
CA GLY A 364 51.20 38.78 -0.56
C GLY A 364 50.30 39.28 -1.71
N ALA A 365 49.88 40.56 -1.68
CA ALA A 365 48.98 41.17 -2.69
C ALA A 365 49.76 41.81 -3.86
N ASP A 366 49.17 41.89 -5.06
CA ASP A 366 48.65 43.14 -5.67
C ASP A 366 48.40 43.08 -7.20
N LEU A 367 47.44 43.93 -7.63
CA LEU A 367 47.23 44.59 -8.94
C LEU A 367 47.00 43.86 -10.31
N GLU A 368 45.88 44.29 -10.93
CA GLU A 368 45.66 44.71 -12.34
C GLU A 368 45.66 43.77 -13.59
N ARG A 369 44.56 43.93 -14.37
CA ARG A 369 44.43 44.11 -15.85
C ARG A 369 44.83 43.03 -16.89
N ARG A 370 43.79 42.57 -17.60
CA ARG A 370 43.49 42.81 -19.06
C ARG A 370 44.15 41.95 -20.17
N GLU A 371 43.27 41.41 -21.06
CA GLU A 371 43.43 41.05 -22.51
C GLU A 371 44.39 39.91 -22.98
N GLY A 372 44.04 39.31 -24.14
CA GLY A 372 44.81 38.28 -24.90
C GLY A 372 44.36 36.84 -24.61
N SER A 373 43.81 36.02 -25.52
CA SER A 373 44.32 35.51 -26.83
C SER A 373 45.62 34.68 -26.64
N THR A 374 45.82 33.47 -27.19
CA THR A 374 45.22 32.76 -28.34
C THR A 374 45.31 31.22 -28.18
N ALA A 375 44.50 30.51 -28.97
CA ALA A 375 44.67 29.16 -29.55
C ALA A 375 45.64 28.11 -28.94
N GLU A 376 45.11 26.89 -28.76
CA GLU A 376 45.77 25.66 -29.23
C GLU A 376 44.74 24.55 -29.50
N THR A 377 45.03 23.63 -30.43
CA THR A 377 44.16 22.52 -30.86
C THR A 377 45.00 21.29 -31.18
N PRO A 378 44.57 20.07 -30.81
CA PRO A 378 44.35 19.03 -31.84
C PRO A 378 43.07 18.18 -31.55
N LEU A 379 42.24 17.78 -32.52
CA LEU A 379 42.44 16.71 -33.55
C LEU A 379 42.91 15.40 -32.89
N TYR A 380 42.16 14.28 -32.80
CA TYR A 380 41.09 13.64 -33.58
C TYR A 380 39.99 13.07 -32.61
N SER A 381 38.79 12.61 -32.97
CA SER A 381 37.92 12.69 -34.17
C SER A 381 36.54 12.05 -33.86
N GLN A 382 35.68 11.82 -34.85
CA GLN A 382 34.44 11.02 -34.76
C GLN A 382 34.23 10.19 -36.04
N VAL A 383 33.59 9.02 -35.96
CA VAL A 383 33.12 8.25 -37.13
C VAL A 383 31.79 7.53 -36.85
N THR A 384 30.76 7.84 -37.64
CA THR A 384 29.63 6.99 -38.12
C THR A 384 28.57 7.91 -38.78
N PRO A 385 27.62 7.40 -39.59
CA PRO A 385 27.60 6.19 -40.43
C PRO A 385 27.35 6.53 -41.93
N ARG A 386 27.25 5.54 -42.82
CA ARG A 386 26.87 5.73 -44.25
C ARG A 386 25.66 4.87 -44.64
N ALA A 387 24.96 5.26 -45.72
CA ALA A 387 23.52 5.02 -45.90
C ALA A 387 23.10 3.91 -46.91
N GLN A 388 21.78 3.69 -46.94
CA GLN A 388 20.90 3.02 -47.94
C GLN A 388 21.20 3.41 -49.42
N ARG A 389 20.74 2.79 -50.52
CA ARG A 389 19.67 1.82 -50.96
C ARG A 389 20.05 1.36 -52.42
N PRO A 390 19.21 0.78 -53.35
CA PRO A 390 17.82 0.26 -53.35
C PRO A 390 17.71 -1.26 -53.74
N GLY A 391 16.59 -1.99 -53.53
CA GLY A 391 15.41 -2.15 -54.44
C GLY A 391 15.56 -3.38 -55.37
N VAL A 392 14.64 -4.37 -55.47
CA VAL A 392 13.44 -4.41 -56.36
C VAL A 392 12.78 -5.84 -56.37
N HIS A 393 11.46 -5.94 -56.61
CA HIS A 393 10.56 -7.13 -56.90
C HIS A 393 10.51 -8.32 -55.90
N THR A 394 9.38 -8.88 -55.43
CA THR A 394 8.04 -9.28 -55.98
C THR A 394 8.03 -10.63 -56.71
N GLU A 395 7.50 -11.70 -56.09
CA GLU A 395 6.62 -12.70 -56.73
C GLU A 395 5.93 -13.64 -55.70
N GLU A 396 4.76 -14.18 -56.06
CA GLU A 396 3.96 -15.14 -55.28
C GLU A 396 4.27 -16.59 -55.71
N ALA A 397 4.12 -17.56 -54.80
CA ALA A 397 3.93 -18.96 -55.19
C ALA A 397 3.13 -19.75 -54.14
N GLN A 398 2.13 -20.50 -54.61
CA GLN A 398 1.24 -21.34 -53.78
C GLN A 398 1.92 -22.66 -53.36
N GLY A 399 1.56 -23.20 -52.19
CA GLY A 399 2.08 -24.46 -51.67
C GLY A 399 1.06 -25.22 -50.81
N THR A 400 0.55 -26.32 -51.37
CA THR A 400 -0.54 -27.20 -50.93
C THR A 400 -0.40 -27.85 -49.52
N LEU A 401 -1.55 -28.16 -48.91
CA LEU A 401 -1.82 -29.12 -47.80
C LEU A 401 -1.14 -30.52 -48.01
N PRO A 402 -1.04 -31.46 -47.02
CA PRO A 402 -1.96 -31.68 -45.87
C PRO A 402 -1.41 -32.29 -44.52
N SER A 403 -2.34 -32.53 -43.57
CA SER A 403 -2.45 -33.73 -42.69
C SER A 403 -1.91 -33.78 -41.23
N SER A 404 -2.85 -34.13 -40.33
CA SER A 404 -2.77 -35.04 -39.16
C SER A 404 -1.86 -34.79 -37.93
N CYS A 405 -2.51 -34.41 -36.79
CA CYS A 405 -2.60 -35.10 -35.47
C CYS A 405 -1.32 -35.57 -34.70
N PRO A 406 -1.43 -36.04 -33.42
CA PRO A 406 -1.87 -35.33 -32.21
C PRO A 406 -0.90 -35.51 -31.00
N ALA A 407 -1.23 -34.92 -29.83
CA ALA A 407 -0.56 -35.09 -28.52
C ALA A 407 0.87 -34.47 -28.41
N ASP A 408 1.46 -34.20 -27.23
CA ASP A 408 1.15 -34.76 -25.91
C ASP A 408 1.53 -33.85 -24.70
N GLN A 409 0.91 -34.17 -23.56
CA GLN A 409 1.24 -33.93 -22.14
C GLN A 409 2.12 -32.73 -21.68
N SER A 410 1.51 -31.90 -20.82
CA SER A 410 2.20 -31.07 -19.83
C SER A 410 2.29 -31.78 -18.47
N PRO A 411 3.41 -31.71 -17.73
CA PRO A 411 3.46 -32.12 -16.32
C PRO A 411 2.91 -31.00 -15.41
N ALA A 412 2.04 -31.36 -14.47
CA ALA A 412 1.49 -30.43 -13.47
C ALA A 412 2.44 -30.25 -12.28
N GLY A 413 2.63 -28.99 -11.84
CA GLY A 413 3.21 -28.66 -10.53
C GLY A 413 2.11 -28.51 -9.45
N PRO A 414 2.42 -28.73 -8.16
CA PRO A 414 1.40 -28.82 -7.12
C PRO A 414 0.95 -27.45 -6.59
N ASP A 415 -0.33 -27.11 -6.81
CA ASP A 415 -1.05 -26.09 -6.05
C ASP A 415 -1.68 -26.71 -4.80
N ALA A 416 -1.41 -26.14 -3.62
CA ALA A 416 -2.17 -26.42 -2.39
C ALA A 416 -2.09 -25.23 -1.41
N TYR A 417 -2.95 -24.23 -1.62
CA TYR A 417 -3.35 -23.29 -0.56
C TYR A 417 -4.76 -23.69 -0.11
N GLU A 418 -4.86 -24.41 1.01
CA GLU A 418 -6.16 -24.67 1.64
C GLU A 418 -6.67 -23.43 2.37
N ASP A 419 -7.99 -23.23 2.29
CA ASP A 419 -8.71 -22.20 3.02
C ASP A 419 -9.84 -22.86 3.81
N VAL A 420 -9.93 -22.56 5.11
CA VAL A 420 -10.91 -23.17 6.01
C VAL A 420 -12.02 -22.15 6.25
N ALA A 421 -13.19 -22.39 5.66
CA ALA A 421 -14.40 -21.63 5.91
C ALA A 421 -15.27 -22.37 6.94
N ASP A 422 -15.25 -21.91 8.19
CA ASP A 422 -16.20 -22.35 9.22
C ASP A 422 -17.59 -21.75 8.94
N GLY A 423 -18.43 -22.52 8.26
CA GLY A 423 -19.82 -22.21 7.99
C GLY A 423 -20.75 -23.18 8.73
N ALA A 424 -21.14 -22.84 9.96
CA ALA A 424 -22.11 -23.64 10.71
C ALA A 424 -23.53 -23.52 10.10
N GLN A 425 -24.00 -24.57 9.44
CA GLN A 425 -25.41 -24.74 9.10
C GLN A 425 -25.91 -26.11 9.56
N THR A 426 -26.84 -26.08 10.51
CA THR A 426 -27.61 -27.24 10.96
C THR A 426 -28.71 -27.54 9.95
N GLY A 427 -28.54 -28.61 9.16
CA GLY A 427 -29.57 -29.12 8.25
C GLY A 427 -29.48 -30.63 8.13
N GLY A 428 -30.24 -31.35 8.95
CA GLY A 428 -30.20 -32.82 8.99
C GLY A 428 -31.12 -33.46 7.95
N LEU A 429 -30.55 -34.25 7.03
CA LEU A 429 -31.25 -35.27 6.24
C LEU A 429 -30.29 -36.42 5.96
N GLY A 430 -30.50 -37.58 6.59
CA GLY A 430 -29.58 -38.72 6.51
C GLY A 430 -29.92 -39.70 5.38
N PHE A 431 -28.99 -39.89 4.44
CA PHE A 431 -29.04 -40.98 3.46
C PHE A 431 -28.03 -42.08 3.81
N ASN A 432 -28.52 -43.27 4.12
CA ASN A 432 -27.70 -44.43 4.46
C ASN A 432 -27.25 -45.19 3.20
N LEU A 433 -26.02 -44.98 2.75
CA LEU A 433 -25.34 -45.86 1.79
C LEU A 433 -24.02 -46.40 2.38
N ARG A 434 -24.08 -47.60 2.96
CA ARG A 434 -22.90 -48.31 3.48
C ARG A 434 -22.10 -48.96 2.34
N ILE A 435 -21.02 -48.30 1.91
CA ILE A 435 -19.96 -48.95 1.13
C ILE A 435 -18.91 -49.50 2.11
N ARG A 436 -18.50 -50.76 1.94
CA ARG A 436 -17.58 -51.46 2.84
C ARG A 436 -16.12 -51.06 2.60
N ARG A 437 -15.34 -50.85 3.67
CA ARG A 437 -13.88 -50.68 3.60
C ARG A 437 -13.21 -51.97 3.07
N PRO A 438 -12.29 -51.90 2.08
CA PRO A 438 -11.40 -53.02 1.75
C PRO A 438 -10.31 -53.17 2.82
N LYS A 439 -9.89 -54.43 3.06
CA LYS A 439 -8.79 -54.78 3.97
C LYS A 439 -7.46 -54.83 3.20
N GLY A 440 -6.38 -54.27 3.75
CA GLY A 440 -5.02 -54.75 3.48
C GLY A 440 -4.69 -56.01 4.31
N PRO A 441 -3.45 -56.55 4.27
CA PRO A 441 -2.25 -56.06 3.58
C PRO A 441 -1.72 -57.05 2.51
N ARG A 442 -0.65 -56.67 1.79
CA ARG A 442 0.28 -57.60 1.11
C ARG A 442 1.71 -57.09 1.23
N GLU A 443 2.63 -57.99 1.53
CA GLU A 443 4.07 -57.75 1.63
C GLU A 443 4.73 -57.72 0.23
N PRO A 444 5.92 -57.08 0.07
CA PRO A 444 6.62 -57.00 -1.21
C PRO A 444 7.31 -58.32 -1.62
N PRO A 445 7.60 -58.55 -2.92
CA PRO A 445 8.20 -59.79 -3.42
C PRO A 445 9.67 -60.02 -3.01
N ALA A 446 10.06 -61.29 -2.87
CA ALA A 446 11.33 -61.74 -2.31
C ALA A 446 12.53 -61.76 -3.28
N GLU A 447 12.66 -60.76 -4.17
CA GLU A 447 13.75 -60.69 -5.17
C GLU A 447 14.80 -59.60 -4.86
N TRP A 448 14.76 -59.00 -3.66
CA TRP A 448 15.71 -57.96 -3.21
C TRP A 448 16.81 -58.48 -2.27
N THR A 449 17.29 -59.70 -2.51
CA THR A 449 18.47 -60.26 -1.83
C THR A 449 19.24 -61.23 -2.74
N GLN A 450 20.18 -60.72 -3.56
CA GLN A 450 21.55 -61.27 -3.69
C GLN A 450 22.43 -60.45 -4.65
N VAL A 451 23.72 -60.33 -4.24
CA VAL A 451 24.87 -59.67 -4.87
C VAL A 451 24.83 -58.13 -4.87
#